data_AF-A0A353CV33-F1
#
_entry.id   AF-A0A353CV33-F1
#
_cell.length_a   1.000
_cell.length_b   1.000
_cell.length_c   1.000
_cell.angle_alpha   90.00
_cell.angle_beta   90.00
_cell.angle_gamma   90.00
#
_symmetry.space_group_name_H-M   'P 1'
#
loop_
_entity.id
_entity.type
_entity.pdbx_description
1 polymer ?
#
loop_
_entity_poly.entity_id
_entity_poly.type
_entity_poly.pdbx_seq_one_letter_code
_entity_poly.pdbx_strand_id
1 'polypeptide(L)'
;MPFTKVCMSGLTATGLTTLATILAERHRLFYVSASNALLDATQQDHGCADRSPDGYAQYFWGNRKAQSLYWAIFNRRAANVSTDQAIDELLLAELAVPRSSLIESLTSSLLAPLNNSAFHILLIAPIAERVRRVSLQLPMIPLVKLTKMVHSKDFRTRAIILRVWKVDLISESNRPCYDLVLDDSGFMKIFGGFGDREKEVFTKTEVCTAFIEMYSLIVGGQASVEEFNKTAARCRQVLLRFGPIVQVFPSVFLHPEQAMNLTWSHRHG
;
A
#
# COMPACT_ATOMS: atom_id res chain seq x y z
N MET A 1 23.70 9.70 -1.79
CA MET A 1 22.43 10.43 -1.57
C MET A 1 21.52 9.50 -0.79
N PRO A 2 20.81 10.00 0.23
CA PRO A 2 19.81 9.21 0.94
C PRO A 2 18.65 8.87 -0.01
N PHE A 3 18.08 7.67 0.15
CA PHE A 3 17.13 7.10 -0.82
C PHE A 3 15.71 7.15 -0.29
N THR A 4 14.76 7.56 -1.14
CA THR A 4 13.32 7.56 -0.80
C THR A 4 12.81 6.14 -0.70
N LYS A 5 12.41 5.72 0.50
CA LYS A 5 11.77 4.42 0.76
C LYS A 5 10.30 4.62 1.11
N VAL A 6 9.39 3.99 0.38
CA VAL A 6 7.95 4.05 0.66
C VAL A 6 7.42 2.63 0.86
N CYS A 7 6.77 2.37 1.98
CA CYS A 7 6.03 1.12 2.21
C CYS A 7 4.54 1.40 2.09
N MET A 8 3.81 0.57 1.35
CA MET A 8 2.36 0.70 1.20
C MET A 8 1.66 -0.59 1.59
N SER A 9 0.65 -0.46 2.44
CA SER A 9 -0.15 -1.56 2.95
C SER A 9 -1.63 -1.31 2.71
N GLY A 10 -2.39 -2.40 2.60
CA GLY A 10 -3.82 -2.32 2.36
C GLY A 10 -4.39 -3.69 2.05
N LEU A 11 -5.64 -3.92 2.47
CA LEU A 11 -6.32 -5.17 2.20
C LEU A 11 -6.65 -5.36 0.72
N THR A 12 -7.19 -6.54 0.45
CA THR A 12 -7.88 -6.91 -0.78
C THR A 12 -8.71 -5.76 -1.38
N ALA A 13 -8.37 -5.35 -2.60
CA ALA A 13 -9.13 -4.40 -3.42
C ALA A 13 -9.30 -2.98 -2.83
N THR A 14 -8.39 -2.53 -1.97
CA THR A 14 -8.29 -1.11 -1.56
C THR A 14 -7.71 -0.19 -2.65
N GLY A 15 -7.28 -0.76 -3.78
CA GLY A 15 -6.59 -0.03 -4.85
C GLY A 15 -5.08 0.11 -4.64
N LEU A 16 -4.52 -0.63 -3.67
CA LEU A 16 -3.10 -0.64 -3.32
C LEU A 16 -2.18 -0.79 -4.53
N THR A 17 -2.29 -1.89 -5.28
CA THR A 17 -1.40 -2.17 -6.42
C THR A 17 -1.47 -1.10 -7.50
N THR A 18 -2.67 -0.62 -7.82
CA THR A 18 -2.87 0.46 -8.80
C THR A 18 -2.17 1.74 -8.34
N LEU A 19 -2.39 2.16 -7.09
CA LEU A 19 -1.78 3.39 -6.57
C LEU A 19 -0.26 3.25 -6.42
N ALA A 20 0.21 2.12 -5.94
CA ALA A 20 1.63 1.79 -5.79
C ALA A 20 2.37 1.87 -7.13
N THR A 21 1.80 1.31 -8.20
CA THR A 21 2.39 1.35 -9.55
C THR A 21 2.49 2.80 -10.05
N ILE A 22 1.40 3.57 -9.96
CA ILE A 22 1.36 4.98 -10.39
C ILE A 22 2.39 5.82 -9.62
N LEU A 23 2.48 5.64 -8.30
CA LEU A 23 3.43 6.37 -7.47
C LEU A 23 4.88 5.96 -7.77
N ALA A 24 5.14 4.67 -7.98
CA ALA A 24 6.47 4.19 -8.33
C ALA A 24 6.95 4.78 -9.66
N GLU A 25 6.09 4.81 -10.68
CA GLU A 25 6.40 5.44 -11.97
C GLU A 25 6.62 6.95 -11.83
N ARG A 26 5.69 7.66 -11.17
CA ARG A 26 5.73 9.11 -10.99
C ARG A 26 7.00 9.57 -10.26
N HIS A 27 7.42 8.83 -9.25
CA HIS A 27 8.60 9.15 -8.43
C HIS A 27 9.86 8.37 -8.83
N ARG A 28 9.82 7.61 -9.93
CA ARG A 28 10.93 6.76 -10.42
C ARG A 28 11.50 5.83 -9.33
N LEU A 29 10.61 5.24 -8.53
CA LEU A 29 10.97 4.32 -7.46
C LEU A 29 11.05 2.90 -8.00
N PHE A 30 12.02 2.12 -7.53
CA PHE A 30 12.04 0.68 -7.82
C PHE A 30 10.86 0.00 -7.10
N TYR A 31 9.94 -0.59 -7.87
CA TYR A 31 8.73 -1.20 -7.34
C TYR A 31 8.95 -2.67 -6.96
N VAL A 32 8.64 -3.01 -5.71
CA VAL A 32 8.69 -4.36 -5.17
C VAL A 32 7.32 -4.73 -4.60
N SER A 33 6.83 -5.93 -4.91
CA SER A 33 5.50 -6.37 -4.49
C SER A 33 5.52 -7.75 -3.86
N ALA A 34 5.00 -7.85 -2.63
CA ALA A 34 4.80 -9.10 -1.93
C ALA A 34 3.91 -10.07 -2.73
N SER A 35 2.88 -9.54 -3.38
CA SER A 35 1.95 -10.33 -4.19
C SER A 35 2.67 -10.98 -5.38
N ASN A 36 3.60 -10.26 -6.03
CA ASN A 36 4.39 -10.79 -7.13
C ASN A 36 5.39 -11.84 -6.65
N ALA A 37 6.09 -11.59 -5.53
CA ALA A 37 7.02 -12.55 -4.96
C ALA A 37 6.33 -13.87 -4.57
N LEU A 38 5.13 -13.79 -3.98
CA LEU A 38 4.31 -14.94 -3.63
C LEU A 38 3.84 -15.73 -4.86
N LEU A 39 3.48 -15.02 -5.93
CA LEU A 39 3.10 -15.64 -7.20
C LEU A 39 4.28 -16.33 -7.86
N ASP A 40 5.43 -15.67 -7.96
CA ASP A 40 6.65 -16.24 -8.53
C ASP A 40 7.07 -17.50 -7.75
N ALA A 41 7.05 -17.45 -6.41
CA ALA A 41 7.31 -18.61 -5.56
C ALA A 41 6.33 -19.75 -5.85
N THR A 42 5.03 -19.45 -5.97
CA THR A 42 3.99 -20.47 -6.24
C THR A 42 4.11 -21.05 -7.65
N GLN A 43 4.50 -20.26 -8.65
CA GLN A 43 4.68 -20.70 -10.03
C GLN A 43 5.88 -21.64 -10.19
N GLN A 44 6.98 -21.40 -9.47
CA GLN A 44 8.15 -22.28 -9.46
C GLN A 44 7.80 -23.71 -9.01
N ASP A 45 6.89 -23.88 -8.05
CA ASP A 45 6.50 -25.19 -7.53
C ASP A 45 5.47 -25.91 -8.42
N HIS A 46 4.63 -25.15 -9.15
CA HIS A 46 3.49 -25.70 -9.90
C HIS A 46 3.67 -25.70 -11.43
N GLY A 47 4.78 -25.18 -11.95
CA GLY A 47 5.09 -25.21 -13.39
C GLY A 47 4.13 -24.41 -14.27
N CYS A 48 3.37 -23.46 -13.71
CA CYS A 48 2.49 -22.57 -14.48
C CYS A 48 3.29 -21.37 -14.99
N ALA A 49 3.77 -21.47 -16.24
CA ALA A 49 4.78 -20.58 -16.82
C ALA A 49 4.25 -19.22 -17.35
N ASP A 50 2.94 -19.02 -17.47
CA ASP A 50 2.48 -17.81 -18.18
C ASP A 50 2.24 -16.65 -17.21
N ARG A 51 3.10 -15.63 -17.31
CA ARG A 51 2.83 -14.25 -16.84
C ARG A 51 1.88 -13.58 -17.84
N SER A 52 0.73 -13.12 -17.36
CA SER A 52 -0.25 -12.39 -18.17
C SER A 52 0.36 -11.04 -18.58
N PRO A 53 0.18 -10.59 -19.84
CA PRO A 53 0.53 -9.24 -20.27
C PRO A 53 -0.15 -8.15 -19.44
N ASP A 54 -1.33 -8.42 -18.88
CA ASP A 54 -2.14 -7.48 -18.09
C ASP A 54 -1.73 -7.42 -16.60
N GLY A 55 -0.60 -8.04 -16.26
CA GLY A 55 -0.08 -8.12 -14.91
C GLY A 55 -0.81 -9.11 -14.01
N TYR A 56 -0.38 -9.16 -12.74
CA TYR A 56 -0.75 -10.24 -11.82
C TYR A 56 -2.14 -10.11 -11.16
N ALA A 57 -2.80 -8.96 -11.32
CA ALA A 57 -4.10 -8.68 -10.71
C ALA A 57 -5.19 -9.65 -11.19
N GLN A 58 -5.13 -10.08 -12.46
CA GLN A 58 -6.09 -11.04 -13.03
C GLN A 58 -6.00 -12.43 -12.37
N TYR A 59 -4.85 -12.81 -11.82
CA TYR A 59 -4.67 -14.14 -11.20
C TYR A 59 -5.39 -14.29 -9.86
N PHE A 60 -5.67 -13.19 -9.16
CA PHE A 60 -6.40 -13.26 -7.90
C PHE A 60 -7.92 -13.29 -8.08
N TRP A 61 -8.41 -12.96 -9.28
CA TRP A 61 -9.83 -12.61 -9.51
C TRP A 61 -10.46 -13.30 -10.73
N GLY A 62 -9.66 -13.71 -11.70
CA GLY A 62 -10.11 -14.08 -13.05
C GLY A 62 -10.73 -15.47 -13.20
N ASN A 63 -10.51 -16.05 -14.38
CA ASN A 63 -11.08 -17.33 -14.84
C ASN A 63 -10.66 -18.55 -13.98
N ARG A 64 -11.12 -19.75 -14.34
CA ARG A 64 -10.83 -21.00 -13.58
C ARG A 64 -9.32 -21.22 -13.33
N LYS A 65 -8.44 -20.84 -14.25
CA LYS A 65 -6.98 -20.97 -14.05
C LYS A 65 -6.48 -20.01 -12.97
N ALA A 66 -6.95 -18.76 -12.99
CA ALA A 66 -6.66 -17.78 -11.94
C ALA A 66 -7.17 -18.26 -10.57
N GLN A 67 -8.39 -18.82 -10.51
CA GLN A 67 -8.90 -19.39 -9.27
C GLN A 67 -8.06 -20.57 -8.77
N SER A 68 -7.62 -21.46 -9.64
CA SER A 68 -6.72 -22.57 -9.28
C SER A 68 -5.41 -22.06 -8.67
N LEU A 69 -4.78 -21.07 -9.30
CA LEU A 69 -3.53 -20.47 -8.80
C LEU A 69 -3.77 -19.73 -7.48
N TYR A 70 -4.86 -18.98 -7.37
CA TYR A 70 -5.30 -18.35 -6.12
C TYR A 70 -5.42 -19.36 -4.97
N TRP A 71 -6.05 -20.51 -5.22
CA TRP A 71 -6.15 -21.58 -4.23
C TRP A 71 -4.80 -22.20 -3.89
N ALA A 72 -3.94 -22.42 -4.89
CA ALA A 72 -2.57 -22.90 -4.67
C ALA A 72 -1.77 -21.95 -3.77
N ILE A 73 -1.85 -20.64 -3.99
CA ILE A 73 -1.24 -19.61 -3.14
C ILE A 73 -1.72 -19.75 -1.69
N PHE A 74 -3.03 -19.80 -1.47
CA PHE A 74 -3.57 -19.91 -0.11
C PHE A 74 -3.19 -21.22 0.57
N ASN A 75 -3.19 -22.33 -0.17
CA ASN A 75 -2.77 -23.63 0.35
C ASN A 75 -1.29 -23.61 0.74
N ARG A 76 -0.42 -23.00 -0.08
CA ARG A 76 1.01 -22.85 0.23
C ARG A 76 1.22 -22.04 1.51
N ARG A 77 0.62 -20.84 1.59
CA ARG A 77 0.72 -19.98 2.78
C ARG A 77 0.17 -20.65 4.03
N ALA A 78 -0.93 -21.40 3.89
CA ALA A 78 -1.52 -22.13 5.01
C ALA A 78 -0.64 -23.30 5.46
N ALA A 79 -0.05 -24.05 4.52
CA ALA A 79 0.79 -25.23 4.80
C ALA A 79 2.19 -24.87 5.30
N ASN A 80 2.78 -23.77 4.80
CA ASN A 80 4.15 -23.41 5.11
C ASN A 80 4.30 -21.92 5.45
N VAL A 81 4.44 -21.64 6.75
CA VAL A 81 4.70 -20.30 7.30
C VAL A 81 6.02 -19.71 6.78
N SER A 82 7.01 -20.54 6.47
CA SER A 82 8.32 -20.08 6.01
C SER A 82 8.27 -19.34 4.67
N THR A 83 7.22 -19.57 3.86
CA THR A 83 7.04 -18.84 2.59
C THR A 83 6.73 -17.37 2.86
N ASP A 84 5.76 -17.06 3.74
CA ASP A 84 5.44 -15.68 4.11
C ASP A 84 6.66 -15.01 4.80
N GLN A 85 7.39 -15.75 5.65
CA GLN A 85 8.60 -15.24 6.32
C GLN A 85 9.70 -14.87 5.32
N ALA A 86 10.03 -15.75 4.38
CA ALA A 86 11.08 -15.50 3.38
C ALA A 86 10.73 -14.32 2.46
N ILE A 87 9.46 -14.17 2.10
CA ILE A 87 8.99 -13.03 1.30
C ILE A 87 9.13 -11.73 2.12
N ASP A 88 8.69 -11.74 3.37
CA ASP A 88 8.79 -10.55 4.23
C ASP A 88 10.24 -10.17 4.52
N GLU A 89 11.14 -11.13 4.73
CA GLU A 89 12.59 -10.90 4.84
C GLU A 89 13.17 -10.24 3.59
N LEU A 90 12.79 -10.71 2.39
CA LEU A 90 13.21 -10.11 1.13
C LEU A 90 12.72 -8.66 1.00
N LEU A 91 11.47 -8.39 1.38
CA LEU A 91 10.89 -7.05 1.32
C LEU A 91 11.53 -6.11 2.34
N LEU A 92 11.85 -6.61 3.55
CA LEU A 92 12.54 -5.82 4.56
C LEU A 92 14.00 -5.54 4.15
N ALA A 93 14.67 -6.49 3.52
CA ALA A 93 16.01 -6.28 2.97
C ALA A 93 16.05 -5.14 1.93
N GLU A 94 14.97 -4.94 1.17
CA GLU A 94 14.85 -3.82 0.23
C GLU A 94 14.95 -2.45 0.91
N LEU A 95 14.63 -2.32 2.19
CA LEU A 95 14.81 -1.08 2.95
C LEU A 95 16.29 -0.68 3.08
N ALA A 96 17.20 -1.65 3.11
CA ALA A 96 18.64 -1.42 3.24
C ALA A 96 19.35 -1.22 1.88
N VAL A 97 18.72 -1.59 0.76
CA VAL A 97 19.33 -1.44 -0.57
C VAL A 97 19.54 0.05 -0.89
N PRO A 98 20.72 0.48 -1.37
CA PRO A 98 21.00 1.88 -1.68
C PRO A 98 20.34 2.32 -3.01
N ARG A 99 19.00 2.35 -3.04
CA ARG A 99 18.18 2.86 -4.15
C ARG A 99 16.82 3.32 -3.64
N SER A 100 16.17 4.27 -4.32
CA SER A 100 14.81 4.66 -3.98
C SER A 100 13.82 3.54 -4.38
N SER A 101 12.92 3.16 -3.49
CA SER A 101 12.02 2.03 -3.72
C SER A 101 10.63 2.23 -3.11
N LEU A 102 9.65 1.59 -3.75
CA LEU A 102 8.27 1.47 -3.26
C LEU A 102 7.98 -0.01 -3.02
N ILE A 103 7.65 -0.35 -1.78
CA ILE A 103 7.42 -1.70 -1.31
C ILE A 103 5.92 -1.85 -1.05
N GLU A 104 5.24 -2.59 -1.91
CA GLU A 104 3.86 -3.03 -1.67
C GLU A 104 3.87 -4.29 -0.82
N SER A 105 3.42 -4.16 0.43
CA SER A 105 3.40 -5.26 1.38
C SER A 105 2.30 -5.07 2.43
N LEU A 106 1.70 -6.19 2.84
CA LEU A 106 0.78 -6.19 3.96
C LEU A 106 1.53 -5.98 5.29
N THR A 107 2.74 -6.49 5.44
CA THR A 107 3.40 -6.63 6.75
C THR A 107 4.63 -5.76 6.91
N SER A 108 5.28 -5.32 5.83
CA SER A 108 6.55 -4.58 5.92
C SER A 108 6.45 -3.33 6.79
N SER A 109 5.32 -2.61 6.78
CA SER A 109 5.14 -1.44 7.64
C SER A 109 5.07 -1.75 9.14
N LEU A 110 4.69 -2.98 9.49
CA LEU A 110 4.58 -3.43 10.88
C LEU A 110 5.86 -4.10 11.37
N LEU A 111 6.59 -4.75 10.45
CA LEU A 111 7.80 -5.52 10.76
C LEU A 111 9.07 -4.70 10.59
N ALA A 112 8.99 -3.53 9.94
CA ALA A 112 10.16 -2.68 9.77
C ALA A 112 10.72 -2.24 11.14
N PRO A 113 12.05 -2.18 11.30
CA PRO A 113 12.67 -1.71 12.53
C PRO A 113 12.17 -0.31 12.93
N LEU A 114 12.04 -0.03 14.22
CA LEU A 114 11.50 1.26 14.71
C LEU A 114 12.28 2.48 14.19
N ASN A 115 13.58 2.32 13.93
CA ASN A 115 14.48 3.35 13.43
C ASN A 115 14.62 3.35 11.89
N ASN A 116 13.79 2.60 11.17
CA ASN A 116 13.84 2.59 9.71
C ASN A 116 13.46 3.98 9.15
N SER A 117 14.02 4.34 8.00
CA SER A 117 13.77 5.64 7.40
C SER A 117 12.67 5.64 6.34
N ALA A 118 11.80 4.61 6.25
CA ALA A 118 10.76 4.56 5.23
C ALA A 118 9.51 5.37 5.60
N PHE A 119 8.76 5.79 4.58
CA PHE A 119 7.46 6.42 4.70
C PHE A 119 6.36 5.36 4.52
N HIS A 120 5.51 5.20 5.51
CA HIS A 120 4.53 4.12 5.58
C HIS A 120 3.13 4.63 5.30
N ILE A 121 2.47 4.02 4.31
CA ILE A 121 1.13 4.40 3.85
C ILE A 121 0.18 3.23 4.05
N LEU A 122 -0.97 3.48 4.68
CA LEU A 122 -2.07 2.52 4.78
C LEU A 122 -3.27 2.98 3.94
N LEU A 123 -3.79 2.08 3.11
CA LEU A 123 -5.05 2.27 2.41
C LEU A 123 -6.17 1.46 3.06
N ILE A 124 -7.25 2.15 3.41
CA ILE A 124 -8.47 1.60 3.98
C ILE A 124 -9.61 1.88 3.02
N ALA A 125 -10.50 0.92 2.84
CA ALA A 125 -11.72 1.13 2.08
C ALA A 125 -12.88 0.28 2.62
N PRO A 126 -14.11 0.82 2.64
CA PRO A 126 -15.30 0.06 2.99
C PRO A 126 -15.46 -1.19 2.12
N ILE A 127 -16.00 -2.28 2.67
CA ILE A 127 -16.21 -3.52 1.92
C ILE A 127 -17.02 -3.31 0.63
N ALA A 128 -18.06 -2.48 0.69
CA ALA A 128 -18.91 -2.18 -0.47
C ALA A 128 -18.10 -1.61 -1.64
N GLU A 129 -17.17 -0.69 -1.34
CA GLU A 129 -16.32 -0.07 -2.35
C GLU A 129 -15.29 -1.06 -2.91
N ARG A 130 -14.69 -1.87 -2.04
CA ARG A 130 -13.75 -2.93 -2.46
C ARG A 130 -14.43 -3.96 -3.38
N VAL A 131 -15.66 -4.34 -3.05
CA VAL A 131 -16.49 -5.24 -3.88
C VAL A 131 -16.85 -4.60 -5.22
N ARG A 132 -17.25 -3.32 -5.23
CA ARG A 132 -17.53 -2.57 -6.46
C ARG A 132 -16.31 -2.56 -7.40
N ARG A 133 -15.11 -2.32 -6.88
CA ARG A 133 -13.88 -2.34 -7.68
C ARG A 133 -13.62 -3.70 -8.31
N VAL A 134 -13.86 -4.78 -7.55
CA VAL A 134 -13.75 -6.14 -8.07
C VAL A 134 -14.83 -6.42 -9.13
N SER A 135 -16.05 -5.93 -8.95
CA SER A 135 -17.13 -6.15 -9.93
C SER A 135 -16.87 -5.48 -11.27
N LEU A 136 -16.12 -4.37 -11.30
CA LEU A 136 -15.68 -3.74 -12.56
C LEU A 136 -14.71 -4.64 -13.36
N GLN A 137 -13.95 -5.50 -12.66
CA GLN A 137 -13.04 -6.46 -13.30
C GLN A 137 -13.74 -7.79 -13.61
N LEU A 138 -14.81 -8.11 -12.89
CA LEU A 138 -15.55 -9.37 -12.97
C LEU A 138 -17.06 -9.12 -13.12
N PRO A 139 -17.52 -8.45 -14.19
CA PRO A 139 -18.92 -8.02 -14.32
C PRO A 139 -19.91 -9.19 -14.35
N MET A 140 -19.44 -10.40 -14.70
CA MET A 140 -20.26 -11.61 -14.77
C MET A 140 -20.49 -12.30 -13.42
N ILE A 141 -19.81 -11.87 -12.34
CA ILE A 141 -19.95 -12.49 -11.02
C ILE A 141 -20.93 -11.67 -10.16
N PRO A 142 -21.98 -12.30 -9.58
CA PRO A 142 -22.92 -11.59 -8.72
C PRO A 142 -22.25 -10.91 -7.51
N LEU A 143 -22.69 -9.69 -7.17
CA LEU A 143 -22.14 -8.91 -6.06
C LEU A 143 -22.08 -9.69 -4.74
N VAL A 144 -23.11 -10.47 -4.41
CA VAL A 144 -23.13 -11.31 -3.19
C VAL A 144 -21.97 -12.31 -3.17
N LYS A 145 -21.62 -12.90 -4.32
CA LYS A 145 -20.50 -13.82 -4.44
C LYS A 145 -19.16 -13.08 -4.33
N LEU A 146 -19.05 -11.89 -4.95
CA LEU A 146 -17.87 -11.04 -4.81
C LEU A 146 -17.63 -10.60 -3.36
N THR A 147 -18.68 -10.20 -2.64
CA THR A 147 -18.62 -9.88 -1.21
C THR A 147 -18.06 -11.04 -0.39
N LYS A 148 -18.58 -12.27 -0.61
CA LYS A 148 -18.06 -13.47 0.04
C LYS A 148 -16.59 -13.73 -0.30
N MET A 149 -16.19 -13.54 -1.56
CA MET A 149 -14.81 -13.73 -1.99
C MET A 149 -13.85 -12.74 -1.32
N VAL A 150 -14.20 -11.45 -1.29
CA VAL A 150 -13.39 -10.41 -0.64
C VAL A 150 -13.26 -10.68 0.86
N HIS A 151 -14.37 -10.96 1.55
CA HIS A 151 -14.32 -11.31 2.98
C HIS A 151 -13.49 -12.56 3.26
N SER A 152 -13.67 -13.63 2.47
CA SER A 152 -12.93 -14.87 2.65
C SER A 152 -11.43 -14.67 2.47
N LYS A 153 -11.03 -13.88 1.46
CA LYS A 153 -9.62 -13.53 1.21
C LYS A 153 -9.03 -12.76 2.38
N ASP A 154 -9.73 -11.73 2.87
CA ASP A 154 -9.29 -10.93 4.01
C ASP A 154 -9.18 -11.76 5.29
N PHE A 155 -10.19 -12.57 5.59
CA PHE A 155 -10.21 -13.42 6.77
C PHE A 155 -9.02 -14.37 6.79
N ARG A 156 -8.78 -15.09 5.69
CA ARG A 156 -7.65 -16.03 5.58
C ARG A 156 -6.31 -15.32 5.64
N THR A 157 -6.18 -14.20 4.96
CA THR A 157 -4.95 -13.41 4.96
C THR A 157 -4.62 -12.92 6.37
N ARG A 158 -5.61 -12.39 7.11
CA ARG A 158 -5.45 -11.99 8.50
C ARG A 158 -5.10 -13.17 9.41
N ALA A 159 -5.77 -14.31 9.25
CA ALA A 159 -5.47 -15.51 10.03
C ALA A 159 -4.03 -16.01 9.81
N ILE A 160 -3.54 -15.96 8.56
CA ILE A 160 -2.15 -16.29 8.23
C ILE A 160 -1.20 -15.29 8.90
N ILE A 161 -1.39 -13.99 8.69
CA ILE A 161 -0.52 -12.94 9.26
C ILE A 161 -0.48 -13.04 10.79
N LEU A 162 -1.64 -13.19 11.44
CA LEU A 162 -1.72 -13.35 12.89
C LEU A 162 -0.99 -14.62 13.35
N ARG A 163 -1.09 -15.72 12.60
CA ARG A 163 -0.36 -16.95 12.93
C ARG A 163 1.15 -16.77 12.83
N VAL A 164 1.64 -16.15 11.74
CA VAL A 164 3.07 -15.97 11.45
C VAL A 164 3.71 -14.93 12.38
N TRP A 165 3.10 -13.76 12.48
CA TRP A 165 3.72 -12.56 13.05
C TRP A 165 3.07 -12.09 14.35
N LYS A 166 1.96 -12.69 14.77
CA LYS A 166 1.19 -12.28 15.96
C LYS A 166 0.70 -10.83 15.91
N VAL A 167 0.58 -10.26 14.71
CA VAL A 167 0.05 -8.92 14.47
C VAL A 167 -1.27 -8.97 13.68
N ASP A 168 -2.12 -7.96 13.88
CA ASP A 168 -3.32 -7.74 13.07
C ASP A 168 -3.20 -6.43 12.28
N LEU A 169 -3.18 -6.55 10.96
CA LEU A 169 -2.85 -5.45 10.05
C LEU A 169 -3.69 -4.18 10.24
N ILE A 170 -4.97 -4.36 10.55
CA ILE A 170 -5.98 -3.29 10.55
C ILE A 170 -6.48 -3.05 11.98
N SER A 171 -5.76 -3.57 12.96
CA SER A 171 -6.04 -3.17 14.33
C SER A 171 -5.79 -1.67 14.45
N GLU A 172 -6.73 -0.96 15.07
CA GLU A 172 -6.57 0.45 15.46
C GLU A 172 -5.26 0.66 16.23
N SER A 173 -4.84 -0.33 17.03
CA SER A 173 -3.58 -0.29 17.79
C SER A 173 -2.33 -0.18 16.90
N ASN A 174 -2.42 -0.58 15.63
CA ASN A 174 -1.29 -0.60 14.70
C ASN A 174 -1.31 0.60 13.74
N ARG A 175 -2.34 1.46 13.80
CA ARG A 175 -2.35 2.72 13.04
C ARG A 175 -1.14 3.62 13.29
N PRO A 176 -0.57 3.71 14.51
CA PRO A 176 0.64 4.50 14.75
C PRO A 176 1.88 4.05 13.95
N CYS A 177 1.88 2.85 13.37
CA CYS A 177 2.97 2.38 12.50
C CYS A 177 2.93 3.00 11.09
N TYR A 178 1.93 3.82 10.78
CA TYR A 178 1.74 4.44 9.47
C TYR A 178 1.84 5.95 9.58
N ASP A 179 2.59 6.55 8.65
CA ASP A 179 2.75 7.99 8.57
C ASP A 179 1.56 8.63 7.86
N LEU A 180 1.00 7.94 6.86
CA LEU A 180 -0.17 8.39 6.11
C LEU A 180 -1.23 7.30 6.07
N VAL A 181 -2.44 7.59 6.52
CA VAL A 181 -3.59 6.68 6.43
C VAL A 181 -4.67 7.32 5.57
N LEU A 182 -5.00 6.67 4.46
CA LEU A 182 -6.09 7.07 3.56
C LEU A 182 -7.28 6.15 3.74
N ASP A 183 -8.45 6.70 4.06
CA ASP A 183 -9.72 5.96 4.15
C ASP A 183 -10.70 6.44 3.08
N ASP A 184 -10.98 5.55 2.14
CA ASP A 184 -11.89 5.79 1.03
C ASP A 184 -13.33 6.11 1.51
N SER A 185 -13.71 5.83 2.76
CA SER A 185 -15.01 6.24 3.32
C SER A 185 -15.25 7.77 3.22
N GLY A 186 -14.16 8.55 3.21
CA GLY A 186 -14.19 10.00 3.02
C GLY A 186 -14.64 10.46 1.63
N PHE A 187 -14.59 9.60 0.60
CA PHE A 187 -14.99 10.00 -0.75
C PHE A 187 -16.45 10.41 -0.86
N MET A 188 -17.33 9.84 -0.03
CA MET A 188 -18.72 10.29 0.06
C MET A 188 -18.85 11.77 0.40
N LYS A 189 -17.95 12.32 1.23
CA LYS A 189 -17.97 13.73 1.62
C LYS A 189 -17.38 14.66 0.55
N ILE A 190 -16.54 14.13 -0.34
CA ILE A 190 -15.86 14.91 -1.39
C ILE A 190 -16.68 14.91 -2.68
N PHE A 191 -17.21 13.76 -3.07
CA PHE A 191 -17.85 13.56 -4.37
C PHE A 191 -19.36 13.27 -4.30
N GLY A 192 -19.93 13.17 -3.09
CA GLY A 192 -21.35 12.83 -2.91
C GLY A 192 -21.70 11.38 -3.27
N GLY A 193 -20.70 10.53 -3.53
CA GLY A 193 -20.89 9.16 -3.99
C GLY A 193 -19.56 8.45 -4.23
N PHE A 194 -19.64 7.13 -4.35
CA PHE A 194 -18.59 6.30 -4.95
C PHE A 194 -18.90 6.08 -6.44
N GLY A 195 -17.90 5.83 -7.28
CA GLY A 195 -18.18 5.41 -8.66
C GLY A 195 -17.17 5.87 -9.69
N ASP A 196 -16.60 7.06 -9.50
CA ASP A 196 -15.64 7.64 -10.41
C ASP A 196 -14.21 7.18 -10.06
N ARG A 197 -13.82 6.03 -10.63
CA ARG A 197 -12.51 5.42 -10.39
C ARG A 197 -11.36 6.37 -10.71
N GLU A 198 -11.50 7.20 -11.75
CA GLU A 198 -10.45 8.13 -12.15
C GLU A 198 -10.26 9.21 -11.09
N LYS A 199 -11.35 9.79 -10.59
CA LYS A 199 -11.29 10.76 -9.48
C LYS A 199 -10.72 10.14 -8.21
N GLU A 200 -11.13 8.93 -7.85
CA GLU A 200 -10.63 8.25 -6.65
C GLU A 200 -9.12 8.00 -6.72
N VAL A 201 -8.64 7.49 -7.87
CA VAL A 201 -7.21 7.24 -8.10
C VAL A 201 -6.44 8.55 -8.15
N PHE A 202 -6.93 9.56 -8.87
CA PHE A 202 -6.32 10.88 -8.95
C PHE A 202 -6.17 11.51 -7.56
N THR A 203 -7.24 11.53 -6.76
CA THR A 203 -7.21 12.12 -5.41
C THR A 203 -6.20 11.42 -4.50
N LYS A 204 -6.20 10.08 -4.46
CA LYS A 204 -5.20 9.34 -3.68
C LYS A 204 -3.78 9.60 -4.15
N THR A 205 -3.58 9.67 -5.46
CA THR A 205 -2.27 9.96 -6.04
C THR A 205 -1.80 11.36 -5.66
N GLU A 206 -2.65 12.38 -5.74
CA GLU A 206 -2.28 13.75 -5.36
C GLU A 206 -1.94 13.89 -3.88
N VAL A 207 -2.71 13.26 -3.00
CA VAL A 207 -2.40 13.25 -1.56
C VAL A 207 -1.06 12.54 -1.33
N CYS A 208 -0.90 11.30 -1.79
CA CYS A 208 0.35 10.55 -1.58
C CYS A 208 1.56 11.28 -2.18
N THR A 209 1.45 11.84 -3.39
CA THR A 209 2.53 12.59 -4.04
C THR A 209 2.98 13.78 -3.18
N ALA A 210 2.05 14.59 -2.64
CA ALA A 210 2.42 15.74 -1.83
C ALA A 210 3.21 15.34 -0.57
N PHE A 211 2.78 14.27 0.12
CA PHE A 211 3.45 13.79 1.33
C PHE A 211 4.77 13.05 1.03
N ILE A 212 4.83 12.27 -0.05
CA ILE A 212 6.07 11.60 -0.49
C ILE A 212 7.13 12.61 -0.91
N GLU A 213 6.73 13.71 -1.59
CA GLU A 213 7.64 14.79 -1.94
C GLU A 213 8.24 15.44 -0.69
N MET A 214 7.40 15.79 0.30
CA MET A 214 7.91 16.36 1.56
C MET A 214 8.87 15.40 2.26
N TYR A 215 8.47 14.14 2.41
CA TYR A 215 9.33 13.10 2.97
C TYR A 215 10.65 12.96 2.21
N SER A 216 10.64 13.04 0.88
CA SER A 216 11.85 12.96 0.07
C SER A 216 12.78 14.16 0.28
N LEU A 217 12.25 15.37 0.52
CA LEU A 217 13.07 16.53 0.88
C LEU A 217 13.74 16.34 2.25
N ILE A 218 12.97 15.83 3.23
CA ILE A 218 13.45 15.58 4.60
C ILE A 218 14.58 14.55 4.59
N VAL A 219 14.35 13.41 3.93
CA VAL A 219 15.37 12.36 3.81
C VAL A 219 16.54 12.83 2.96
N GLY A 220 16.28 13.59 1.88
CA GLY A 220 17.26 14.17 0.97
C GLY A 220 18.31 15.06 1.63
N GLY A 221 17.90 15.86 2.63
CA GLY A 221 18.78 16.71 3.42
C GLY A 221 19.45 17.88 2.67
N GLN A 222 19.11 18.11 1.40
CA GLN A 222 19.76 19.11 0.53
C GLN A 222 18.79 20.08 -0.16
N ALA A 223 17.59 20.25 0.38
CA ALA A 223 16.58 21.13 -0.20
C ALA A 223 16.64 22.55 0.39
N SER A 224 16.34 23.54 -0.44
CA SER A 224 16.23 24.94 -0.04
C SER A 224 15.00 25.20 0.82
N VAL A 225 15.05 26.27 1.62
CA VAL A 225 13.89 26.76 2.39
C VAL A 225 12.68 27.01 1.48
N GLU A 226 12.91 27.48 0.26
CA GLU A 226 11.85 27.71 -0.73
C GLU A 226 11.15 26.40 -1.15
N GLU A 227 11.91 25.34 -1.41
CA GLU A 227 11.37 24.02 -1.75
C GLU A 227 10.54 23.42 -0.62
N PHE A 228 11.01 23.54 0.63
CA PHE A 228 10.24 23.13 1.81
C PHE A 228 8.94 23.93 1.95
N ASN A 229 8.99 25.26 1.79
CA ASN A 229 7.80 26.11 1.85
C ASN A 229 6.77 25.74 0.79
N LYS A 230 7.22 25.56 -0.46
CA LYS A 230 6.36 25.16 -1.59
C LYS A 230 5.72 23.80 -1.35
N THR A 231 6.50 22.83 -0.87
CA THR A 231 6.02 21.46 -0.65
C THR A 231 5.07 21.38 0.55
N ALA A 232 5.33 22.14 1.61
CA ALA A 232 4.42 22.26 2.75
C ALA A 232 3.10 22.94 2.34
N ALA A 233 3.16 23.96 1.48
CA ALA A 233 1.98 24.60 0.92
C ALA A 233 1.14 23.60 0.11
N ARG A 234 1.79 22.74 -0.69
CA ARG A 234 1.11 21.66 -1.41
C ARG A 234 0.44 20.67 -0.46
N CYS A 235 1.12 20.25 0.62
CA CYS A 235 0.55 19.39 1.66
C CYS A 235 -0.71 20.02 2.28
N ARG A 236 -0.66 21.32 2.62
CA ARG A 236 -1.83 22.06 3.13
C ARG A 236 -2.97 22.10 2.12
N GLN A 237 -2.69 22.38 0.85
CA GLN A 237 -3.70 22.44 -0.21
C GLN A 237 -4.41 21.09 -0.41
N VAL A 238 -3.67 19.97 -0.44
CA VAL A 238 -4.30 18.65 -0.59
C VAL A 238 -5.11 18.28 0.65
N LEU A 239 -4.70 18.67 1.86
CA LEU A 239 -5.51 18.46 3.06
C LEU A 239 -6.77 19.32 3.09
N LEU A 240 -6.69 20.58 2.64
CA LEU A 240 -7.88 21.43 2.54
C LEU A 240 -8.90 20.85 1.55
N ARG A 241 -8.42 20.27 0.44
CA ARG A 241 -9.29 19.74 -0.62
C ARG A 241 -9.77 18.31 -0.36
N PHE A 242 -8.91 17.47 0.20
CA PHE A 242 -9.11 16.02 0.30
C PHE A 242 -9.00 15.50 1.74
N GLY A 243 -8.96 16.38 2.74
CA GLY A 243 -8.92 16.05 4.16
C GLY A 243 -9.93 14.98 4.62
N PRO A 244 -11.16 14.91 4.07
CA PRO A 244 -12.09 13.84 4.45
C PRO A 244 -11.60 12.41 4.25
N ILE A 245 -10.65 12.16 3.32
CA ILE A 245 -10.06 10.82 3.12
C ILE A 245 -8.74 10.63 3.89
N VAL A 246 -8.18 11.67 4.51
CA VAL A 246 -6.89 11.60 5.22
C VAL A 246 -7.15 11.47 6.72
N GLN A 247 -6.86 10.31 7.29
CA GLN A 247 -7.10 10.04 8.72
C GLN A 247 -5.88 10.27 9.60
N VAL A 248 -4.69 9.97 9.08
CA VAL A 248 -3.40 10.16 9.75
C VAL A 248 -2.45 10.79 8.76
N PHE A 249 -1.69 11.77 9.21
CA PHE A 249 -0.62 12.41 8.44
C PHE A 249 0.40 13.04 9.41
N PRO A 250 1.67 13.22 9.00
CA PRO A 250 2.66 13.91 9.81
C PRO A 250 2.37 15.42 9.81
N SER A 251 1.83 15.97 10.89
CA SER A 251 1.51 17.41 11.00
C SER A 251 2.73 18.31 10.82
N VAL A 252 3.91 17.83 11.22
CA VAL A 252 5.21 18.49 10.96
C VAL A 252 5.43 18.84 9.49
N PHE A 253 4.86 18.09 8.54
CA PHE A 253 4.98 18.38 7.09
C PHE A 253 4.24 19.67 6.68
N LEU A 254 3.38 20.19 7.55
CA LEU A 254 2.68 21.45 7.33
C LEU A 254 3.49 22.66 7.80
N HIS A 255 4.61 22.44 8.49
CA HIS A 255 5.44 23.47 9.11
C HIS A 255 6.89 23.37 8.57
N PRO A 256 7.26 24.16 7.56
CA PRO A 256 8.56 24.10 6.89
C PRO A 256 9.75 24.09 7.84
N GLU A 257 9.74 24.96 8.85
CA GLU A 257 10.82 25.08 9.84
C GLU A 257 10.99 23.81 10.68
N GLN A 258 9.89 23.14 11.01
CA GLN A 258 9.94 21.88 11.77
C GLN A 258 10.36 20.72 10.85
N ALA A 259 9.84 20.68 9.62
CA ALA A 259 10.17 19.65 8.64
C ALA A 259 11.66 19.67 8.26
N MET A 260 12.26 20.85 8.09
CA MET A 260 13.67 21.01 7.78
C MET A 260 14.62 20.45 8.84
N ASN A 261 14.20 20.48 10.11
CA ASN A 261 14.99 20.01 11.25
C ASN A 261 14.66 18.55 11.62
N LEU A 262 13.73 17.90 10.90
CA LEU A 262 13.29 16.55 11.22
C LEU A 262 14.31 15.52 10.74
N THR A 263 14.73 14.63 11.64
CA THR A 263 15.47 13.41 11.27
C THR A 263 14.49 12.24 11.21
N TRP A 264 14.20 11.75 10.00
CA TRP A 264 13.10 10.80 9.77
C TRP A 264 13.24 9.45 10.50
N SER A 265 14.46 9.03 10.85
CA SER A 265 14.72 7.81 11.64
C SER A 265 14.22 7.86 13.08
N HIS A 266 13.78 9.02 13.58
CA HIS A 266 13.31 9.21 14.96
C HIS A 266 11.81 9.56 15.07
N ARG A 267 11.02 9.29 14.03
CA ARG A 267 9.62 9.75 13.97
C ARG A 267 8.65 9.07 14.95
N HIS A 268 9.03 7.94 15.56
CA HIS A 268 8.23 7.19 16.53
C HIS A 268 8.84 7.16 17.95
N GLY A 269 9.83 8.03 18.23
CA GLY A 269 10.48 8.16 19.53
C GLY A 269 9.91 9.28 20.39
#